data_AF-A0A833Y6W8-F1
#
_entry.id   AF-A0A833Y6W8-F1
#
_cell.length_a   1.000
_cell.length_b   1.000
_cell.length_c   1.000
_cell.angle_alpha   90.00
_cell.angle_beta   90.00
_cell.angle_gamma   90.00
#
_symmetry.space_group_name_H-M   'P 1'
#
loop_
_entity.id
_entity.type
_entity.pdbx_description
1 polymer ?
#
loop_
_entity_poly.entity_id
_entity_poly.type
_entity_poly.pdbx_seq_one_letter_code
_entity_poly.pdbx_strand_id
1 'polypeptide(L)'
;MEKKPSSKRKRAKRLKSQNKKLRHEKDNSAAVEEVDERQEEEKEEPSTSAFAKRTKSQGFSKSSTFLDKMKARLSGGHFRMINEKLYTCTGKEALDYFKEDPALFNVYHAGYQEQMSHWPEQPVNIIIKWLKNGSPSLVVADFGCGDARLAKNVENKVFSLDLVSNDPSVIACDMSKVCDFILLFES
;
A
#
# COMPACT_ATOMS: atom_id res chain seq x y z
N MET A 1 24.10 21.54 58.26
CA MET A 1 24.46 20.99 56.92
C MET A 1 23.35 20.03 56.49
N GLU A 2 22.43 20.47 55.65
CA GLU A 2 21.38 19.59 55.07
C GLU A 2 21.59 19.46 53.56
N LYS A 3 21.76 18.23 53.08
CA LYS A 3 22.00 17.93 51.66
C LYS A 3 20.65 17.77 50.93
N LYS A 4 20.32 18.71 50.03
CA LYS A 4 19.17 18.61 49.12
C LYS A 4 19.40 17.50 48.06
N PRO A 5 18.41 16.64 47.76
CA PRO A 5 18.57 15.56 46.79
C PRO A 5 18.52 16.05 45.35
N SER A 6 19.39 15.49 44.49
CA SER A 6 19.61 15.91 43.11
C SER A 6 18.45 15.55 42.15
N SER A 7 18.17 16.48 41.23
CA SER A 7 17.10 16.46 40.21
C SER A 7 17.01 15.15 39.39
N LYS A 8 18.12 14.42 39.19
CA LYS A 8 18.15 13.17 38.42
C LYS A 8 17.35 12.02 39.06
N ARG A 9 17.23 11.96 40.39
CA ARG A 9 16.47 10.91 41.10
C ARG A 9 14.94 11.07 40.98
N LYS A 10 14.44 12.30 40.77
CA LYS A 10 12.99 12.56 40.58
C LYS A 10 12.48 12.11 39.20
N ARG A 11 13.30 12.25 38.15
CA ARG A 11 12.93 11.85 36.77
C ARG A 11 12.82 10.33 36.59
N ALA A 12 13.69 9.56 37.24
CA ALA A 12 13.65 8.09 37.19
C ALA A 12 12.40 7.48 37.89
N LYS A 13 11.89 8.13 38.96
CA LYS A 13 10.66 7.68 39.63
C LYS A 13 9.39 7.95 38.79
N ARG A 14 9.37 9.02 38.00
CA ARG A 14 8.23 9.39 37.14
C ARG A 14 8.06 8.46 35.92
N LEU A 15 9.18 7.99 35.33
CA LEU A 15 9.14 7.01 34.23
C LEU A 15 8.68 5.62 34.69
N LYS A 16 9.02 5.20 35.92
CA LYS A 16 8.54 3.93 36.50
C LYS A 16 7.04 3.94 36.82
N SER A 17 6.44 5.08 37.17
CA SER A 17 4.99 5.13 37.45
C SER A 17 4.13 5.15 36.18
N GLN A 18 4.63 5.70 35.05
CA GLN A 18 3.93 5.65 33.77
C GLN A 18 3.92 4.23 33.16
N ASN A 19 5.03 3.48 33.26
CA ASN A 19 5.08 2.09 32.79
C ASN A 19 4.24 1.11 33.61
N LYS A 20 3.87 1.46 34.86
CA LYS A 20 2.96 0.65 35.68
C LYS A 20 1.48 0.90 35.32
N LYS A 21 1.14 2.07 34.78
CA LYS A 21 -0.22 2.42 34.37
C LYS A 21 -0.60 1.81 33.02
N LEU A 22 0.35 1.72 32.08
CA LEU A 22 0.15 1.09 30.75
C LEU A 22 0.07 -0.45 30.77
N ARG A 23 0.35 -1.09 31.90
CA ARG A 23 0.27 -2.56 32.07
C ARG A 23 -1.06 -3.03 32.67
N HIS A 24 -1.96 -2.12 33.04
CA HIS A 24 -3.24 -2.46 33.68
C HIS A 24 -4.47 -2.22 32.79
N GLU A 25 -4.30 -1.73 31.56
CA GLU A 25 -5.38 -1.55 30.58
C GLU A 25 -5.39 -2.61 29.47
N LYS A 26 -4.59 -3.69 29.61
CA LYS A 26 -4.50 -4.77 28.62
C LYS A 26 -5.15 -6.09 29.04
N ASP A 27 -5.93 -6.06 30.13
CA ASP A 27 -6.78 -7.15 30.60
C ASP A 27 -8.23 -6.64 30.65
N ASN A 28 -8.91 -6.61 29.50
CA ASN A 28 -10.38 -6.71 29.38
C ASN A 28 -10.84 -6.46 27.93
N SER A 29 -10.75 -7.49 27.09
CA SER A 29 -11.74 -7.79 26.04
C SER A 29 -11.32 -9.08 25.31
N ALA A 30 -11.50 -10.22 25.98
CA ALA A 30 -11.60 -11.51 25.34
C ALA A 30 -13.08 -11.92 25.40
N ALA A 31 -13.74 -11.93 24.25
CA ALA A 31 -15.00 -12.63 24.05
C ALA A 31 -14.82 -13.50 22.79
N VAL A 32 -14.93 -14.80 23.03
CA VAL A 32 -14.72 -15.92 22.12
C VAL A 32 -16.10 -16.33 21.60
N GLU A 33 -16.23 -16.58 20.30
CA GLU A 33 -17.19 -17.55 19.79
C GLU A 33 -16.44 -18.58 18.95
N GLU A 34 -16.38 -19.81 19.48
CA GLU A 34 -16.05 -21.05 18.79
C GLU A 34 -17.32 -21.68 18.23
N VAL A 35 -17.25 -22.18 16.99
CA VAL A 35 -17.99 -23.34 16.47
C VAL A 35 -17.17 -23.88 15.29
N ASP A 36 -17.11 -25.16 14.91
CA ASP A 36 -16.98 -26.45 15.58
C ASP A 36 -16.70 -27.44 14.42
N GLU A 37 -15.76 -28.37 14.65
CA GLU A 37 -15.61 -29.72 14.09
C GLU A 37 -15.53 -30.07 12.57
N ARG A 38 -14.38 -30.73 12.29
CA ARG A 38 -14.16 -32.04 11.63
C ARG A 38 -14.36 -32.21 10.12
N GLN A 39 -13.26 -32.55 9.44
CA GLN A 39 -13.06 -33.88 8.81
C GLN A 39 -11.59 -34.16 8.46
N GLU A 40 -11.13 -35.35 8.86
CA GLU A 40 -9.85 -35.98 8.51
C GLU A 40 -9.96 -36.66 7.14
N GLU A 41 -8.91 -36.60 6.32
CA GLU A 41 -8.55 -37.70 5.40
C GLU A 41 -7.02 -37.73 5.21
N GLU A 42 -6.37 -38.75 5.79
CA GLU A 42 -5.09 -39.30 5.33
C GLU A 42 -5.35 -40.26 4.16
N LYS A 43 -4.52 -40.22 3.11
CA LYS A 43 -4.14 -41.42 2.34
C LYS A 43 -2.88 -41.21 1.47
N GLU A 44 -1.84 -41.91 1.92
CA GLU A 44 -0.79 -42.68 1.22
C GLU A 44 -0.37 -42.38 -0.23
N GLU A 45 0.96 -42.31 -0.36
CA GLU A 45 1.81 -42.58 -1.54
C GLU A 45 1.45 -43.89 -2.29
N PRO A 46 1.83 -43.99 -3.57
CA PRO A 46 2.86 -44.99 -3.87
C PRO A 46 3.94 -44.53 -4.86
N SER A 47 5.18 -44.92 -4.53
CA SER A 47 6.30 -45.13 -5.44
C SER A 47 5.89 -45.95 -6.67
N THR A 48 6.36 -45.64 -7.88
CA THR A 48 7.56 -46.28 -8.46
C THR A 48 8.02 -45.61 -9.77
N SER A 49 9.33 -45.75 -9.99
CA SER A 49 10.24 -45.30 -11.04
C SER A 49 9.80 -45.28 -12.51
N ALA A 50 10.25 -44.27 -13.29
CA ALA A 50 11.38 -44.40 -14.21
C ALA A 50 11.71 -43.11 -15.02
N PHE A 51 12.92 -42.60 -14.80
CA PHE A 51 13.87 -42.07 -15.80
C PHE A 51 13.44 -41.02 -16.85
N ALA A 52 13.74 -39.75 -16.59
CA ALA A 52 14.16 -38.81 -17.64
C ALA A 52 15.26 -37.86 -17.11
N LYS A 53 16.43 -37.93 -17.74
CA LYS A 53 17.61 -37.10 -17.44
C LYS A 53 17.38 -35.64 -17.87
N ARG A 54 17.65 -34.74 -16.90
CA ARG A 54 18.34 -33.45 -17.02
C ARG A 54 17.83 -32.42 -18.05
N THR A 55 17.33 -31.31 -17.52
CA THR A 55 18.04 -30.02 -17.60
C THR A 55 17.70 -29.19 -16.36
N LYS A 56 18.69 -29.01 -15.49
CA LYS A 56 18.62 -28.06 -14.38
C LYS A 56 18.80 -26.66 -14.96
N SER A 57 17.72 -25.92 -15.16
CA SER A 57 17.74 -24.48 -14.90
C SER A 57 17.26 -24.30 -13.47
N GLN A 58 18.15 -24.52 -12.51
CA GLN A 58 17.93 -23.96 -11.18
C GLN A 58 17.94 -22.45 -11.35
N GLY A 59 16.74 -21.87 -11.48
CA GLY A 59 16.52 -20.47 -11.18
C GLY A 59 17.05 -20.28 -9.77
N PHE A 60 18.18 -19.60 -9.66
CA PHE A 60 18.78 -19.23 -8.39
C PHE A 60 17.73 -18.36 -7.70
N SER A 61 16.94 -18.93 -6.79
CA SER A 61 16.13 -18.13 -5.89
C SER A 61 17.15 -17.31 -5.10
N LYS A 62 17.29 -16.02 -5.45
CA LYS A 62 18.03 -15.08 -4.61
C LYS A 62 17.26 -15.06 -3.30
N SER A 63 17.71 -15.84 -2.33
CA SER A 63 17.28 -15.68 -0.95
C SER A 63 17.56 -14.23 -0.60
N SER A 64 16.51 -13.46 -0.31
CA SER A 64 16.67 -12.04 0.01
C SER A 64 17.63 -11.91 1.18
N THR A 65 18.68 -11.11 1.00
CA THR A 65 19.69 -10.95 2.05
C THR A 65 19.06 -10.25 3.25
N PHE A 66 19.67 -10.38 4.42
CA PHE A 66 19.22 -9.64 5.61
C PHE A 66 19.15 -8.12 5.36
N LEU A 67 20.08 -7.59 4.56
CA LEU A 67 20.09 -6.20 4.12
C LEU A 67 18.87 -5.86 3.26
N ASP A 68 18.46 -6.75 2.35
CA ASP A 68 17.27 -6.54 1.51
C ASP A 68 16.00 -6.52 2.35
N LYS A 69 15.90 -7.39 3.35
CA LYS A 69 14.77 -7.40 4.30
C LYS A 69 14.71 -6.10 5.12
N MET A 70 15.86 -5.58 5.56
CA MET A 70 15.89 -4.28 6.25
C MET A 70 15.51 -3.13 5.33
N LYS A 71 16.02 -3.10 4.10
CA LYS A 71 15.63 -2.09 3.08
C LYS A 71 14.14 -2.14 2.80
N ALA A 72 13.57 -3.32 2.57
CA ALA A 72 12.14 -3.49 2.33
C ALA A 72 11.29 -2.97 3.50
N ARG A 73 11.70 -3.25 4.74
CA ARG A 73 11.03 -2.74 5.95
C ARG A 73 11.08 -1.22 6.05
N LEU A 74 12.23 -0.62 5.72
CA LEU A 74 12.39 0.84 5.69
C LEU A 74 11.53 1.48 4.61
N SER A 75 11.58 0.96 3.38
CA SER A 75 10.77 1.44 2.26
C SER A 75 9.27 1.35 2.57
N GLY A 76 8.81 0.23 3.14
CA GLY A 76 7.42 0.07 3.56
C GLY A 76 7.01 1.03 4.69
N GLY A 77 7.93 1.34 5.61
CA GLY A 77 7.71 2.37 6.64
C GLY A 77 7.58 3.77 6.05
N HIS A 78 8.46 4.10 5.09
CA HIS A 78 8.44 5.38 4.39
C HIS A 78 7.14 5.55 3.59
N PHE A 79 6.73 4.53 2.84
CA PHE A 79 5.46 4.51 2.13
C PHE A 79 4.27 4.74 3.07
N ARG A 80 4.21 4.04 4.21
CA ARG A 80 3.12 4.21 5.19
C ARG A 80 3.02 5.64 5.71
N MET A 81 4.17 6.27 6.01
CA MET A 81 4.21 7.66 6.47
C MET A 81 3.69 8.63 5.40
N ILE A 82 4.12 8.46 4.14
CA ILE A 82 3.65 9.30 3.03
C ILE A 82 2.15 9.11 2.84
N ASN A 83 1.68 7.86 2.80
CA ASN A 83 0.28 7.53 2.62
C ASN A 83 -0.60 8.13 3.72
N GLU A 84 -0.19 8.03 4.98
CA GLU A 84 -0.88 8.67 6.11
C GLU A 84 -0.97 10.19 5.95
N LYS A 85 0.11 10.84 5.50
CA LYS A 85 0.10 12.28 5.21
C LYS A 85 -0.90 12.63 4.11
N LEU A 86 -0.94 11.85 3.03
CA LEU A 86 -1.88 12.09 1.92
C LEU A 86 -3.35 11.96 2.33
N TYR A 87 -3.68 11.13 3.33
CA TYR A 87 -5.03 11.04 3.88
C TYR A 87 -5.37 12.16 4.88
N THR A 88 -4.38 12.91 5.36
CA THR A 88 -4.56 13.88 6.46
C THR A 88 -4.27 15.32 6.05
N CYS A 89 -3.94 15.57 4.79
CA CYS A 89 -3.73 16.90 4.24
C CYS A 89 -4.67 17.21 3.07
N THR A 90 -4.78 18.48 2.72
CA THR A 90 -5.54 18.95 1.56
C THR A 90 -4.80 18.64 0.24
N GLY A 91 -5.52 18.62 -0.88
CA GLY A 91 -4.91 18.41 -2.20
C GLY A 91 -3.80 19.42 -2.52
N LYS A 92 -3.97 20.69 -2.11
CA LYS A 92 -2.95 21.73 -2.24
C LYS A 92 -1.70 21.41 -1.42
N GLU A 93 -1.86 20.99 -0.18
CA GLU A 93 -0.73 20.62 0.69
C GLU A 93 -0.01 19.37 0.17
N ALA A 94 -0.75 18.39 -0.37
CA ALA A 94 -0.16 17.22 -1.03
C ALA A 94 0.64 17.64 -2.27
N LEU A 95 0.12 18.56 -3.08
CA LEU A 95 0.81 19.08 -4.26
C LEU A 95 2.11 19.78 -3.88
N ASP A 96 2.05 20.68 -2.89
CA ASP A 96 3.22 21.41 -2.42
C ASP A 96 4.25 20.43 -1.81
N TYR A 97 3.80 19.42 -1.08
CA TYR A 97 4.65 18.36 -0.53
C TYR A 97 5.42 17.58 -1.62
N PHE A 98 4.77 17.22 -2.73
CA PHE A 98 5.44 16.56 -3.86
C PHE A 98 6.29 17.51 -4.70
N LYS A 99 6.00 18.81 -4.72
CA LYS A 99 6.86 19.82 -5.37
C LYS A 99 8.14 20.08 -4.60
N GLU A 100 8.07 20.08 -3.26
CA GLU A 100 9.23 20.27 -2.39
C GLU A 100 10.24 19.12 -2.55
N ASP A 101 9.76 17.88 -2.66
CA ASP A 101 10.58 16.71 -2.95
C ASP A 101 9.91 15.80 -3.99
N PRO A 102 10.22 15.99 -5.29
CA PRO A 102 9.68 15.17 -6.38
C PRO A 102 10.04 13.68 -6.26
N ALA A 103 11.08 13.31 -5.51
CA ALA A 103 11.41 11.90 -5.32
C ALA A 103 10.36 11.17 -4.49
N LEU A 104 9.63 11.87 -3.62
CA LEU A 104 8.56 11.30 -2.79
C LEU A 104 7.43 10.72 -3.63
N PHE A 105 7.15 11.29 -4.79
CA PHE A 105 6.17 10.76 -5.73
C PHE A 105 6.54 9.33 -6.16
N ASN A 106 7.80 9.13 -6.55
CA ASN A 106 8.30 7.81 -6.95
C ASN A 106 8.30 6.82 -5.77
N VAL A 107 8.67 7.28 -4.57
CA VAL A 107 8.64 6.45 -3.35
C VAL A 107 7.21 6.01 -3.03
N TYR A 108 6.25 6.94 -3.13
CA TYR A 108 4.84 6.67 -2.93
C TYR A 108 4.33 5.63 -3.92
N HIS A 109 4.54 5.85 -5.23
CA HIS A 109 4.08 4.91 -6.25
C HIS A 109 4.75 3.55 -6.16
N ALA A 110 6.05 3.48 -5.87
CA ALA A 110 6.73 2.20 -5.67
C ALA A 110 6.11 1.41 -4.50
N GLY A 111 5.84 2.08 -3.38
CA GLY A 111 5.17 1.45 -2.24
C GLY A 111 3.72 1.04 -2.54
N TYR A 112 2.98 1.85 -3.29
CA TYR A 112 1.61 1.53 -3.71
C TYR A 112 1.57 0.31 -4.62
N GLN A 113 2.46 0.24 -5.63
CA GLN A 113 2.56 -0.89 -6.54
C GLN A 113 2.98 -2.18 -5.80
N GLU A 114 3.92 -2.08 -4.86
CA GLU A 114 4.30 -3.20 -4.00
C GLU A 114 3.12 -3.69 -3.15
N GLN A 115 2.27 -2.81 -2.64
CA GLN A 115 1.06 -3.23 -1.92
C GLN A 115 0.03 -3.87 -2.86
N MET A 116 -0.20 -3.28 -4.02
CA MET A 116 -1.13 -3.79 -5.03
C MET A 116 -0.72 -5.15 -5.59
N SER A 117 0.57 -5.47 -5.66
CA SER A 117 1.06 -6.75 -6.22
C SER A 117 0.61 -7.97 -5.40
N HIS A 118 0.27 -7.76 -4.13
CA HIS A 118 -0.19 -8.82 -3.22
C HIS A 118 -1.70 -9.05 -3.30
N TRP A 119 -2.44 -8.24 -4.05
CA TRP A 119 -3.88 -8.40 -4.20
C TRP A 119 -4.18 -9.55 -5.17
N PRO A 120 -5.17 -10.42 -4.86
CA PRO A 120 -5.53 -11.54 -5.74
C PRO A 120 -6.12 -11.05 -7.07
N GLU A 121 -6.79 -9.91 -7.07
CA GLU A 121 -7.23 -9.20 -8.27
C GLU A 121 -7.12 -7.70 -8.01
N GLN A 122 -6.55 -6.98 -8.97
CA GLN A 122 -6.39 -5.53 -8.87
C GLN A 122 -7.63 -4.83 -9.43
N PRO A 123 -8.17 -3.79 -8.76
CA PRO A 123 -9.39 -3.11 -9.20
C PRO A 123 -9.36 -2.62 -10.65
N VAL A 124 -8.20 -2.11 -11.10
CA VAL A 124 -8.02 -1.64 -12.48
C VAL A 124 -8.28 -2.75 -13.51
N ASN A 125 -7.95 -4.01 -13.20
CA ASN A 125 -8.20 -5.14 -14.11
C ASN A 125 -9.70 -5.39 -14.29
N ILE A 126 -10.48 -5.23 -13.22
CA ILE A 126 -11.94 -5.40 -13.25
C ILE A 126 -12.55 -4.32 -14.14
N ILE A 127 -12.11 -3.06 -13.98
CA ILE A 127 -12.57 -1.93 -14.79
C ILE A 127 -12.17 -2.12 -16.26
N ILE A 128 -10.94 -2.55 -16.55
CA ILE A 128 -10.49 -2.87 -17.92
C ILE A 128 -11.39 -3.93 -18.55
N LYS A 129 -11.69 -5.02 -17.84
CA LYS A 129 -12.59 -6.09 -18.33
C LYS A 129 -13.99 -5.53 -18.61
N TRP A 130 -14.51 -4.70 -17.72
CA TRP A 130 -15.82 -4.07 -17.88
C TRP A 130 -15.87 -3.17 -19.12
N LEU A 131 -14.86 -2.31 -19.32
CA LEU A 131 -14.78 -1.42 -20.50
C LEU A 131 -14.64 -2.21 -21.80
N LYS A 132 -13.82 -3.27 -21.82
CA LYS A 132 -13.64 -4.13 -23.00
C LYS A 132 -14.91 -4.86 -23.42
N ASN A 133 -15.77 -5.19 -22.45
CA ASN A 133 -17.07 -5.81 -22.72
C ASN A 133 -18.15 -4.75 -23.05
N GLY A 134 -17.86 -3.48 -22.79
CA GLY A 134 -18.74 -2.35 -23.06
C GLY A 134 -18.54 -1.76 -24.45
N SER A 135 -19.09 -0.56 -24.67
CA SER A 135 -18.93 0.15 -25.94
C SER A 135 -17.57 0.86 -26.01
N PRO A 136 -16.81 0.73 -27.11
CA PRO A 136 -15.56 1.46 -27.32
C PRO A 136 -15.77 2.96 -27.52
N SER A 137 -17.01 3.41 -27.78
CA SER A 137 -17.34 4.82 -27.95
C SER A 137 -17.41 5.61 -26.63
N LEU A 138 -17.41 4.93 -25.48
CA LEU A 138 -17.43 5.60 -24.18
C LEU A 138 -16.13 6.39 -23.97
N VAL A 139 -16.30 7.63 -23.54
CA VAL A 139 -15.21 8.50 -23.12
C VAL A 139 -15.07 8.37 -21.60
N VAL A 140 -13.86 8.07 -21.13
CA VAL A 140 -13.58 7.77 -19.72
C VAL A 140 -12.66 8.84 -19.16
N ALA A 141 -12.92 9.28 -17.93
CA ALA A 141 -11.98 10.07 -17.14
C ALA A 141 -11.43 9.20 -15.99
N ASP A 142 -10.12 9.11 -15.87
CA ASP A 142 -9.40 8.28 -14.90
C ASP A 142 -8.69 9.18 -13.89
N PHE A 143 -9.29 9.33 -12.71
CA PHE A 143 -8.83 10.21 -11.63
C PHE A 143 -7.86 9.49 -10.70
N GLY A 144 -6.66 10.03 -10.55
CA GLY A 144 -5.57 9.35 -9.84
C GLY A 144 -5.01 8.19 -10.67
N CYS A 145 -4.86 8.43 -11.97
CA CYS A 145 -4.51 7.39 -12.95
C CYS A 145 -3.11 6.79 -12.76
N GLY A 146 -2.24 7.42 -11.96
CA GLY A 146 -0.86 7.02 -11.74
C GLY A 146 -0.08 6.87 -13.05
N ASP A 147 0.27 5.63 -13.39
CA ASP A 147 1.01 5.26 -14.60
C ASP A 147 0.11 5.09 -15.85
N ALA A 148 -1.13 5.57 -15.82
CA ALA A 148 -2.11 5.50 -16.90
C ALA A 148 -2.39 4.07 -17.37
N ARG A 149 -2.36 3.10 -16.46
CA ARG A 149 -2.57 1.69 -16.80
C ARG A 149 -3.92 1.42 -17.45
N LEU A 150 -4.99 2.13 -17.06
CA LEU A 150 -6.30 1.97 -17.68
C LEU A 150 -6.26 2.35 -19.16
N ALA A 151 -5.80 3.56 -19.47
CA ALA A 151 -5.70 4.10 -20.83
C ALA A 151 -4.85 3.21 -21.75
N LYS A 152 -3.77 2.61 -21.23
CA LYS A 152 -2.87 1.72 -21.99
C LYS A 152 -3.50 0.38 -22.36
N ASN A 153 -4.62 0.00 -21.75
CA ASN A 153 -5.18 -1.35 -21.86
C ASN A 153 -6.57 -1.40 -22.49
N VAL A 154 -7.16 -0.26 -22.87
CA VAL A 154 -8.50 -0.17 -23.48
C VAL A 154 -8.46 0.63 -24.77
N GLU A 155 -9.41 0.39 -25.67
CA GLU A 155 -9.56 1.15 -26.93
C GLU A 155 -10.33 2.46 -26.74
N ASN A 156 -11.04 2.60 -25.60
CA ASN A 156 -11.77 3.80 -25.23
C ASN A 156 -10.86 5.02 -25.21
N LYS A 157 -11.44 6.19 -25.51
CA LYS A 157 -10.76 7.46 -25.24
C LYS A 157 -10.75 7.71 -23.73
N VAL A 158 -9.57 7.59 -23.12
CA VAL A 158 -9.37 7.81 -21.68
C VAL A 158 -8.59 9.11 -21.44
N PHE A 159 -9.13 9.97 -20.58
CA PHE A 159 -8.44 11.13 -20.04
C PHE A 159 -7.84 10.76 -18.68
N SER A 160 -6.53 10.55 -18.65
CA SER A 160 -5.77 10.20 -17.45
C SER A 160 -5.36 11.47 -16.70
N LEU A 161 -5.81 11.59 -15.45
CA LEU A 161 -5.67 12.79 -14.61
C LEU A 161 -4.98 12.39 -13.29
N ASP A 162 -3.91 13.08 -12.93
CA ASP A 162 -3.22 12.87 -11.64
C ASP A 162 -2.59 14.17 -11.14
N LEU A 163 -2.20 14.23 -9.87
CA LEU A 163 -1.58 15.41 -9.25
C LEU A 163 -0.18 15.68 -9.82
N VAL A 164 0.56 14.61 -10.11
CA VAL A 164 1.90 14.62 -10.68
C VAL A 164 2.00 13.43 -11.64
N SER A 165 2.81 13.54 -12.69
CA SER A 165 3.04 12.43 -13.60
C SER A 165 4.43 12.41 -14.21
N ASN A 166 4.93 11.19 -14.43
CA ASN A 166 6.11 10.92 -15.24
C ASN A 166 5.76 10.47 -16.67
N ASP A 167 4.48 10.17 -16.92
CA ASP A 167 3.96 9.77 -18.23
C ASP A 167 3.38 11.00 -18.95
N PRO A 168 3.86 11.32 -20.18
CA PRO A 168 3.41 12.50 -20.92
C PRO A 168 1.95 12.43 -21.39
N SER A 169 1.31 11.25 -21.34
CA SER A 169 -0.11 11.09 -21.66
C SER A 169 -1.04 11.47 -20.50
N VAL A 170 -0.50 11.68 -19.30
CA VAL A 170 -1.26 12.06 -18.12
C VAL A 170 -1.32 13.58 -17.99
N ILE A 171 -2.52 14.08 -17.74
CA ILE A 171 -2.79 15.48 -17.50
C ILE A 171 -2.58 15.75 -16.01
N ALA A 172 -1.45 16.38 -15.68
CA ALA A 172 -1.16 16.81 -14.32
C ALA A 172 -2.16 17.91 -13.89
N CYS A 173 -2.97 17.65 -12.86
CA CYS A 173 -3.98 18.57 -12.37
C CYS A 173 -4.31 18.36 -10.87
N ASP A 174 -4.73 19.43 -10.21
CA ASP A 174 -5.29 19.34 -8.86
C ASP A 174 -6.74 18.86 -8.93
N MET A 175 -6.95 17.57 -8.65
CA MET A 175 -8.27 16.91 -8.75
C MET A 175 -9.32 17.54 -7.83
N SER A 176 -8.93 18.24 -6.75
CA SER A 176 -9.89 18.94 -5.89
C SER A 176 -10.66 20.04 -6.63
N LYS A 177 -10.07 20.62 -7.68
CA LYS A 177 -10.73 21.61 -8.55
C LYS A 177 -11.45 21.00 -9.74
N VAL A 178 -11.16 19.74 -10.08
CA VAL A 178 -11.76 19.05 -11.23
C VAL A 178 -13.07 18.36 -10.82
N CYS A 179 -13.16 17.83 -9.59
CA CYS A 179 -14.42 17.29 -9.05
C CYS A 179 -15.51 18.36 -8.94
N ASP A 180 -15.16 19.60 -8.56
CA ASP A 180 -16.10 20.73 -8.59
C ASP A 180 -16.64 20.97 -10.00
N PHE A 181 -15.81 20.82 -11.02
CA PHE A 181 -16.19 21.07 -12.41
C PHE A 181 -17.07 19.95 -13.00
N ILE A 182 -16.86 18.69 -12.61
CA ILE A 182 -17.71 17.57 -13.04
C ILE A 182 -19.09 17.65 -12.37
N LEU A 183 -19.15 17.99 -11.08
CA LEU A 183 -20.42 18.15 -10.38
C LEU A 183 -21.24 19.33 -10.92
N LEU A 184 -20.59 20.38 -11.42
CA LEU A 184 -21.25 21.51 -12.06
C LEU A 184 -21.85 21.19 -13.44
N PHE A 185 -21.36 20.16 -14.14
CA PHE A 185 -21.91 19.74 -15.44
C PHE A 185 -23.11 18.79 -15.31
N GLU A 186 -23.35 18.23 -14.12
CA GLU A 186 -24.54 17.42 -13.81
C GLU A 186 -25.66 18.19 -13.09
N SER A 187 -25.55 19.51 -12.93
CA SER A 187 -26.59 20.36 -12.29
C SER A 187 -27.37 21.22 -13.28
#